data_AF-A0A3Q3WXE2-F1
#
_entry.id   AF-A0A3Q3WXE2-F1
#
_cell.length_a   1.000
_cell.length_b   1.000
_cell.length_c   1.000
_cell.angle_alpha   90.00
_cell.angle_beta   90.00
_cell.angle_gamma   90.00
#
_symmetry.space_group_name_H-M   'P 1'
#
loop_
_entity.id
_entity.type
_entity.pdbx_description
1 polymer ?
#
loop_
_entity_poly.entity_id
_entity_poly.type
_entity_poly.pdbx_seq_one_letter_code
_entity_poly.pdbx_strand_id
1 'polypeptide(L)' 'HKEKFIKHLTGPLYFNPKCKKHFHRLYHNTRDCTIPAFYKRCARLLTRLANSPTNNDDK' A
#
# COMPACT_ATOMS: atom_id res chain seq x y z
N HIS A 1 -7.78 9.94 9.01
CA HIS A 1 -6.74 10.80 8.39
C HIS A 1 -5.76 10.06 7.50
N LYS A 2 -5.11 8.97 7.98
CA LYS A 2 -4.18 8.15 7.18
C LYS A 2 -4.74 7.70 5.83
N GLU A 3 -5.93 7.11 5.82
CA GLU A 3 -6.48 6.49 4.61
C GLU A 3 -6.71 7.52 3.50
N LYS A 4 -7.31 8.67 3.82
CA LYS A 4 -7.50 9.77 2.86
C LYS A 4 -6.17 10.27 2.32
N PHE A 5 -5.17 10.44 3.17
CA PHE A 5 -3.84 10.92 2.76
C PHE A 5 -3.13 9.93 1.84
N ILE A 6 -3.12 8.66 2.20
CA ILE A 6 -2.48 7.62 1.39
C ILE A 6 -3.24 7.44 0.07
N LYS A 7 -4.58 7.37 0.08
CA LYS A 7 -5.40 7.31 -1.15
C LYS A 7 -5.17 8.52 -2.06
N HIS A 8 -5.01 9.72 -1.51
CA HIS A 8 -4.72 10.92 -2.29
C HIS A 8 -3.32 10.86 -2.93
N LEU A 9 -2.33 10.32 -2.22
CA LEU A 9 -0.96 10.20 -2.74
C LEU A 9 -0.79 9.08 -3.76
N THR A 10 -1.45 7.95 -3.56
CA THR A 10 -1.31 6.78 -4.44
C THR A 10 -2.31 6.76 -5.59
N GLY A 11 -3.37 7.56 -5.49
CA GLY A 11 -4.54 7.42 -6.36
C GLY A 11 -5.32 6.13 -6.07
N PRO A 12 -6.27 5.76 -6.95
CA PRO A 12 -7.00 4.50 -6.86
C PRO A 12 -6.04 3.32 -7.09
N LEU A 13 -5.56 2.73 -5.99
CA LEU A 13 -4.81 1.47 -6.05
C LEU A 13 -5.78 0.30 -6.11
N TYR A 14 -5.72 -0.45 -7.21
CA TYR A 14 -6.37 -1.74 -7.34
C TYR A 14 -5.41 -2.82 -6.86
N PHE A 15 -5.74 -3.47 -5.75
CA PHE A 15 -4.97 -4.58 -5.22
C PHE A 15 -5.65 -5.89 -5.59
N ASN A 16 -4.87 -6.84 -6.13
CA ASN A 16 -5.31 -8.22 -6.32
C ASN A 16 -5.77 -8.81 -4.97
N PRO A 17 -6.91 -9.53 -4.90
CA PRO A 17 -7.35 -10.26 -3.71
C PRO A 17 -6.24 -11.04 -2.99
N LYS A 18 -5.33 -11.68 -3.74
CA LYS A 18 -4.20 -12.44 -3.18
C LYS A 18 -3.27 -11.57 -2.35
N CYS A 19 -3.04 -10.34 -2.79
CA CYS A 19 -2.11 -9.40 -2.16
C CYS A 19 -2.81 -8.48 -1.15
N LYS A 20 -4.14 -8.33 -1.24
CA LYS A 20 -4.95 -7.47 -0.35
C LYS A 20 -4.72 -7.77 1.14
N LYS A 21 -4.60 -9.05 1.52
CA LYS A 21 -4.30 -9.45 2.91
C LYS A 21 -2.92 -8.99 3.36
N HIS A 22 -1.91 -9.12 2.50
CA HIS A 22 -0.55 -8.67 2.78
C HIS A 22 -0.50 -7.14 2.92
N PHE A 23 -1.12 -6.41 2.00
CA PHE A 23 -1.24 -4.96 2.05
C PHE A 23 -1.97 -4.46 3.28
N HIS A 24 -3.08 -5.10 3.64
CA HIS A 24 -3.82 -4.78 4.85
C HIS A 24 -2.94 -4.95 6.10
N ARG A 25 -2.17 -6.04 6.16
CA ARG A 25 -1.22 -6.27 7.27
C ARG A 25 -0.14 -5.20 7.31
N LEU A 26 0.46 -4.85 6.18
CA LEU A 26 1.55 -3.88 6.08
C LEU A 26 1.05 -2.47 6.45
N TYR A 27 -0.11 -2.08 5.93
CA TYR A 27 -0.74 -0.80 6.21
C TYR A 27 -1.08 -0.59 7.69
N HIS A 28 -1.39 -1.65 8.43
CA HIS A 28 -1.76 -1.55 9.85
C HIS A 28 -0.62 -1.88 10.82
N ASN A 29 0.38 -2.67 10.42
CA ASN A 29 1.45 -3.12 11.33
C ASN A 29 2.82 -2.47 11.08
N THR A 30 3.06 -1.90 9.90
CA THR A 30 4.38 -1.33 9.57
C THR A 30 4.50 0.09 10.09
N ARG A 31 5.63 0.42 10.72
CA ARG A 31 5.92 1.76 11.26
C ARG A 31 5.77 2.87 10.21
N ASP A 32 6.20 2.63 8.97
CA ASP A 32 6.03 3.56 7.85
C ASP A 32 4.55 3.90 7.59
N CYS A 33 3.65 2.97 7.89
CA CYS A 33 2.21 3.08 7.68
C CYS A 33 1.42 3.38 8.96
N THR A 34 2.06 3.44 10.13
CA THR A 34 1.39 3.82 11.40
C THR A 34 1.79 5.22 11.86
N ILE A 35 3.03 5.65 11.59
CA ILE A 35 3.55 6.96 11.99
C ILE A 35 3.29 8.02 10.89
N PRO A 36 2.58 9.12 11.18
CA PRO A 36 2.21 10.15 10.18
C PRO A 36 3.38 10.73 9.40
N ALA A 37 4.53 10.92 10.05
CA ALA A 37 5.75 11.43 9.41
C ALA A 37 6.25 10.54 8.25
N PHE A 38 5.89 9.25 8.24
CA PHE A 38 6.35 8.28 7.26
C PHE A 38 5.29 7.86 6.24
N TYR A 39 4.08 8.44 6.26
CA TYR A 39 3.01 8.07 5.34
C TYR A 39 3.38 8.22 3.86
N LYS A 40 4.24 9.18 3.52
CA LYS A 40 4.80 9.32 2.15
C LYS A 40 5.60 8.09 1.72
N ARG A 41 6.34 7.48 2.64
CA ARG A 41 7.13 6.27 2.39
C ARG A 41 6.22 5.05 2.27
N CYS A 42 5.20 4.94 3.12
CA CYS A 42 4.16 3.92 2.99
C CYS A 42 3.43 3.99 1.65
N ALA A 43 2.99 5.19 1.22
CA ALA A 43 2.31 5.38 -0.07
C ALA A 43 3.17 4.92 -1.26
N ARG A 44 4.46 5.27 -1.26
CA ARG A 44 5.42 4.81 -2.29
C ARG A 44 5.60 3.29 -2.29
N LEU A 45 5.69 2.68 -1.10
CA LEU A 45 5.81 1.23 -0.96
C LEU A 45 4.56 0.52 -1.50
N LEU A 46 3.37 0.97 -1.10
CA LEU A 46 2.09 0.42 -1.57
C LEU A 46 1.94 0.54 -3.08
N THR A 47 2.34 1.67 -3.66
CA THR A 47 2.31 1.89 -5.12
C THR A 47 3.26 0.95 -5.85
N ARG A 48 4.51 0.83 -5.37
CA ARG A 48 5.50 -0.10 -5.97
C ARG A 48 5.03 -1.54 -5.92
N LEU A 49 4.48 -1.95 -4.79
CA LEU A 49 3.97 -3.30 -4.62
C LEU A 49 2.73 -3.55 -5.49
N ALA A 50 1.81 -2.60 -5.61
CA ALA A 50 0.67 -2.71 -6.52
C ALA A 50 1.11 -2.86 -7.99
N ASN A 51 2.17 -2.15 -8.39
CA ASN A 51 2.76 -2.23 -9.73
C ASN A 51 3.80 -3.36 -9.87
N SER A 52 4.08 -4.12 -8.82
CA SER A 52 5.12 -5.16 -8.85
C SER A 52 4.61 -6.37 -9.62
N PRO A 53 5.41 -6.95 -10.54
CA PRO A 53 5.05 -8.18 -11.24
C PRO A 53 4.78 -9.33 -10.27
N THR A 54 5.46 -9.37 -9.12
CA THR A 54 5.26 -10.40 -8.08
C THR A 54 3.90 -10.39 -7.37
N ASN A 55 3.16 -9.28 -7.46
CA ASN A 55 1.77 -9.20 -7.00
C ASN A 55 0.77 -9.40 -8.16
N ASN A 56 1.29 -9.54 -9.38
CA ASN A 56 0.58 -9.84 -10.63
C ASN A 56 1.00 -11.19 -11.23
N ASP A 57 1.73 -12.04 -10.48
CA ASP A 57 2.15 -13.39 -10.89
C ASP A 57 0.97 -14.38 -10.86
N ASP A 58 -0.03 -14.08 -11.68
CA ASP A 58 -1.00 -15.00 -12.29
C ASP A 58 -1.41 -14.37 -13.62
N LYS A 59 -0.47 -14.29 -14.57
CA LYS A 59 -0.79 -14.28 -16.00
C LYS A 59 -0.17 -15.50 -16.65
#